data_AF-A0A5K1JUM9-F1
#
_entry.id   AF-A0A5K1JUM9-F1
#
_cell.length_a   1.000
_cell.length_b   1.000
_cell.length_c   1.000
_cell.angle_alpha   90.00
_cell.angle_beta   90.00
_cell.angle_gamma   90.00
#
_symmetry.space_group_name_H-M   'P 1'
#
loop_
_entity.id
_entity.type
_entity.pdbx_description
1 polymer ?
#
loop_
_entity_poly.entity_id
_entity_poly.type
_entity_poly.pdbx_seq_one_letter_code
_entity_poly.pdbx_strand_id
1 'polypeptide(L)'
;MFLALVGFVLALLAAHTAGQIFGLRRRNLKHREKLFSELGVEDASKKKIIGFFHPYCNAGGGGERVLWAAISATQRKEPDIISVVYSGDTDTTKEKIIDKVKARFDIELSPKSLYFVFLESRHLVEDSTWPRFTLLGQSLGSMYLVWEAMSILIPDLFI
;
A
#
# COMPACT_ATOMS: atom_id res chain seq x y z
N MET A 1 39.95 -25.17 3.87
CA MET A 1 38.77 -25.46 4.72
C MET A 1 37.96 -24.20 5.03
N PHE A 2 38.56 -23.13 5.56
CA PHE A 2 37.86 -21.87 5.88
C PHE A 2 37.15 -21.22 4.68
N LEU A 3 37.84 -21.05 3.54
CA LEU A 3 37.24 -20.45 2.34
C LEU A 3 36.05 -21.26 1.77
N ALA A 4 36.11 -22.59 1.85
CA ALA A 4 35.03 -23.47 1.42
C ALA A 4 33.80 -23.36 2.34
N LEU A 5 34.02 -23.24 3.65
CA LEU A 5 32.95 -23.02 4.63
C LEU A 5 32.27 -21.66 4.40
N VAL A 6 33.05 -20.60 4.19
CA VAL A 6 32.51 -19.27 3.88
C VAL A 6 31.69 -19.29 2.59
N GLY A 7 32.20 -19.92 1.52
CA GLY A 7 31.47 -20.06 0.26
C GLY A 7 30.14 -20.82 0.41
N PHE A 8 30.12 -21.89 1.20
CA PHE A 8 28.91 -22.66 1.48
C PHE A 8 27.86 -21.86 2.25
N VAL A 9 28.27 -21.11 3.29
CA VAL A 9 27.36 -20.26 4.07
C VAL A 9 26.77 -19.15 3.20
N LEU A 10 27.58 -18.50 2.36
CA LEU A 10 27.08 -17.48 1.42
C LEU A 10 26.08 -18.06 0.42
N ALA A 11 26.31 -19.28 -0.09
CA ALA A 11 25.38 -19.96 -0.99
C ALA A 11 24.04 -20.27 -0.32
N LEU A 12 24.05 -20.73 0.95
CA LEU A 12 22.81 -20.95 1.71
C LEU A 12 22.04 -19.65 1.96
N LEU A 13 22.72 -18.56 2.31
CA LEU A 13 22.11 -17.24 2.48
C LEU A 13 21.51 -16.72 1.17
N ALA A 14 22.21 -16.89 0.05
CA ALA A 14 21.72 -16.50 -1.27
C ALA A 14 20.49 -17.34 -1.67
N ALA A 15 20.51 -18.66 -1.43
CA ALA A 15 19.38 -19.54 -1.73
C ALA A 15 18.15 -19.20 -0.87
N HIS A 16 18.36 -18.91 0.42
CA HIS A 16 17.27 -18.52 1.33
C HIS A 16 16.64 -17.18 0.91
N THR A 17 17.46 -16.17 0.65
CA THR A 17 16.98 -14.85 0.22
C THR A 17 16.27 -14.92 -1.13
N ALA A 18 16.81 -15.68 -2.10
CA ALA A 18 16.14 -15.93 -3.38
C ALA A 18 14.77 -16.60 -3.16
N GLY A 19 14.70 -17.65 -2.33
CA GLY A 19 13.44 -18.31 -1.98
C GLY A 19 12.40 -17.37 -1.38
N GLN A 20 12.82 -16.48 -0.47
CA GLN A 20 11.95 -15.45 0.10
C GLN A 20 11.44 -14.46 -0.95
N ILE A 21 12.32 -13.99 -1.85
CA ILE A 21 11.95 -13.07 -2.95
C ILE A 21 10.95 -13.75 -3.90
N PHE A 22 11.19 -15.00 -4.30
CA PHE A 22 10.26 -15.74 -5.14
C PHE A 22 8.90 -15.96 -4.44
N GLY A 23 8.92 -16.28 -3.14
CA GLY A 23 7.71 -16.42 -2.33
C GLY A 23 6.92 -15.12 -2.21
N LEU A 24 7.60 -13.99 -2.03
CA LEU A 24 7.00 -12.65 -2.00
C LEU A 24 6.35 -12.31 -3.35
N ARG A 25 7.08 -12.50 -4.46
CA ARG A 25 6.56 -12.24 -5.82
C ARG A 25 5.32 -13.07 -6.11
N ARG A 26 5.34 -14.36 -5.78
CA ARG A 26 4.20 -15.26 -6.01
C ARG A 26 2.97 -14.85 -5.19
N ARG A 27 3.15 -14.46 -3.92
CA ARG A 27 2.06 -13.92 -3.09
C ARG A 27 1.52 -12.63 -3.66
N ASN A 28 2.41 -11.72 -4.08
CA ASN A 28 2.01 -10.45 -4.67
C ASN A 28 1.19 -10.65 -5.96
N LEU A 29 1.57 -11.60 -6.83
CA LEU A 29 0.80 -11.92 -8.03
C LEU A 29 -0.63 -12.36 -7.69
N LYS A 30 -0.80 -13.23 -6.70
CA LYS A 30 -2.13 -13.65 -6.24
C LYS A 30 -2.96 -12.49 -5.69
N HIS A 31 -2.33 -11.58 -4.93
CA HIS A 31 -3.03 -10.41 -4.39
C HIS A 31 -3.41 -9.42 -5.49
N ARG A 32 -2.57 -9.26 -6.53
CA ARG A 32 -2.91 -8.48 -7.73
C ARG A 32 -4.08 -9.10 -8.50
N GLU A 33 -4.07 -10.41 -8.71
CA GLU A 33 -5.17 -11.14 -9.35
C GLU A 33 -6.49 -10.94 -8.59
N LYS A 34 -6.46 -11.07 -7.25
CA LYS A 34 -7.61 -10.82 -6.39
C LYS A 34 -8.13 -9.38 -6.54
N LEU A 35 -7.24 -8.40 -6.46
CA LEU A 35 -7.59 -6.99 -6.63
C LEU A 35 -8.25 -6.71 -7.99
N PHE A 36 -7.67 -7.22 -9.08
CA PHE A 36 -8.21 -6.99 -10.41
C PHE A 36 -9.58 -7.67 -10.61
N SER A 37 -9.77 -8.85 -10.01
CA SER A 37 -11.06 -9.54 -9.98
C SER A 37 -12.13 -8.73 -9.24
N GLU A 38 -11.82 -8.20 -8.05
CA GLU A 38 -12.74 -7.37 -7.27
C GLU A 38 -13.13 -6.06 -7.97
N LEU A 39 -12.23 -5.50 -8.79
CA LEU A 39 -12.50 -4.33 -9.61
C LEU A 39 -13.19 -4.65 -10.95
N GLY A 40 -13.34 -5.92 -11.32
CA GLY A 40 -13.90 -6.33 -12.60
C GLY A 40 -13.03 -5.98 -13.81
N VAL A 41 -11.70 -6.03 -13.66
CA VAL A 41 -10.74 -5.75 -14.74
C VAL A 41 -10.56 -6.99 -15.61
N GLU A 42 -10.95 -6.91 -16.88
CA GLU A 42 -10.85 -8.03 -17.83
C GLU A 42 -9.42 -8.31 -18.32
N ASP A 43 -8.62 -7.27 -18.57
CA ASP A 43 -7.23 -7.39 -19.05
C ASP A 43 -6.24 -6.86 -18.00
N ALA A 44 -5.97 -7.68 -17.00
CA ALA A 44 -5.00 -7.39 -15.92
C ALA A 44 -3.56 -7.18 -16.44
N SER A 45 -3.23 -7.72 -17.62
CA SER A 45 -1.86 -7.70 -18.16
C SER A 45 -1.38 -6.30 -18.55
N LYS A 46 -2.33 -5.42 -18.93
CA LYS A 46 -2.06 -4.05 -19.34
C LYS A 46 -2.16 -3.03 -18.20
N LYS A 47 -2.77 -3.40 -17.07
CA LYS A 47 -2.98 -2.47 -15.96
C LYS A 47 -1.73 -2.32 -15.09
N LYS A 48 -1.48 -1.08 -14.66
CA LYS A 48 -0.42 -0.73 -13.71
C LYS A 48 -1.03 -0.28 -12.39
N ILE A 49 -0.33 -0.54 -11.30
CA ILE A 49 -0.78 -0.15 -9.95
C ILE A 49 0.11 0.96 -9.43
N ILE A 50 -0.48 2.11 -9.10
CA ILE A 50 0.16 3.13 -8.26
C ILE A 50 -0.37 2.97 -6.85
N GLY A 51 0.53 2.76 -5.90
CA GLY A 51 0.25 2.71 -4.48
C GLY A 51 0.49 4.06 -3.82
N PHE A 52 -0.52 4.61 -3.15
CA PHE A 52 -0.45 5.82 -2.35
C PHE A 52 -0.48 5.45 -0.87
N PHE A 53 0.60 5.72 -0.15
CA PHE A 53 0.66 5.44 1.28
C PHE A 53 0.13 6.62 2.09
N HIS A 54 -1.09 6.45 2.64
CA HIS A 54 -1.73 7.51 3.41
C HIS A 54 -2.54 6.92 4.58
N PRO A 55 -1.90 6.62 5.73
CA PRO A 55 -2.54 5.97 6.88
C PRO A 55 -3.78 6.68 7.45
N TYR A 56 -3.95 7.98 7.18
CA TYR A 56 -5.06 8.82 7.64
C TYR A 56 -5.80 9.47 6.46
N CYS A 57 -6.35 8.69 5.54
CA CYS A 57 -6.94 9.21 4.30
C CYS A 57 -8.37 9.76 4.47
N ASN A 58 -8.96 9.59 5.66
CA ASN A 58 -10.36 9.91 5.93
C ASN A 58 -10.55 11.00 7.01
N ALA A 59 -9.56 11.86 7.32
CA ALA A 59 -9.71 12.89 8.35
C ALA A 59 -10.26 14.23 7.81
N GLY A 60 -10.17 14.48 6.51
CA GLY A 60 -10.62 15.70 5.82
C GLY A 60 -9.59 16.85 5.81
N GLY A 61 -8.30 16.56 6.02
CA GLY A 61 -7.22 17.56 6.06
C GLY A 61 -6.72 18.04 4.69
N GLY A 62 -5.84 19.05 4.70
CA GLY A 62 -5.27 19.63 3.47
C GLY A 62 -4.39 18.66 2.67
N GLY A 63 -3.61 17.81 3.35
CA GLY A 63 -2.80 16.77 2.69
C GLY A 63 -3.64 15.74 1.93
N GLU A 64 -4.79 15.37 2.49
CA GLU A 64 -5.74 14.46 1.84
C GLU A 64 -6.32 15.07 0.55
N ARG A 65 -6.58 16.39 0.51
CA ARG A 65 -7.02 17.05 -0.73
C ARG A 65 -5.98 16.87 -1.85
N VAL A 66 -4.70 16.92 -1.52
CA VAL A 66 -3.61 16.69 -2.50
C VAL A 66 -3.62 15.24 -2.97
N LEU A 67 -3.73 14.26 -2.06
CA LEU A 67 -3.88 12.85 -2.38
C LEU A 67 -5.05 12.61 -3.36
N TRP A 68 -6.24 13.07 -3.01
CA TRP A 68 -7.44 12.82 -3.80
C TRP A 68 -7.42 13.55 -5.15
N ALA A 69 -6.84 14.75 -5.20
CA ALA A 69 -6.63 15.47 -6.46
C ALA A 69 -5.64 14.72 -7.38
N ALA A 70 -4.57 14.15 -6.81
CA ALA A 70 -3.62 13.34 -7.57
C ALA A 70 -4.29 12.08 -8.13
N ILE A 71 -5.05 11.35 -7.31
CA ILE A 71 -5.80 10.16 -7.76
C ILE A 71 -6.80 10.52 -8.86
N SER A 72 -7.61 11.57 -8.67
CA SER A 72 -8.58 12.03 -9.68
C SER A 72 -7.89 12.44 -10.99
N ALA A 73 -6.73 13.10 -10.92
CA ALA A 73 -5.93 13.43 -12.09
C ALA A 73 -5.40 12.18 -12.80
N THR A 74 -4.88 11.20 -12.06
CA THR A 74 -4.44 9.90 -12.60
C THR A 74 -5.59 9.18 -13.30
N GLN A 75 -6.76 9.08 -12.67
CA GLN A 75 -7.93 8.42 -13.25
C GLN A 75 -8.37 9.04 -14.58
N ARG A 76 -8.22 10.35 -14.76
CA ARG A 76 -8.57 11.05 -16.00
C ARG A 76 -7.51 10.93 -17.09
N LYS A 77 -6.23 10.96 -16.72
CA LYS A 77 -5.11 10.98 -17.68
C LYS A 77 -4.65 9.58 -18.08
N GLU A 78 -4.73 8.62 -17.16
CA GLU A 78 -4.16 7.29 -17.27
C GLU A 78 -5.20 6.23 -16.87
N PRO A 79 -6.21 5.94 -17.70
CA PRO A 79 -7.30 4.99 -17.38
C PRO A 79 -6.84 3.52 -17.24
N ASP A 80 -5.60 3.23 -17.64
CA ASP A 80 -4.95 1.93 -17.44
C ASP A 80 -4.23 1.80 -16.09
N ILE A 81 -4.24 2.85 -15.28
CA ILE A 81 -3.68 2.83 -13.94
C ILE A 81 -4.78 2.61 -12.91
N ILE A 82 -4.55 1.65 -12.02
CA ILE A 82 -5.34 1.45 -10.80
C ILE A 82 -4.60 2.14 -9.66
N SER A 83 -5.31 3.01 -8.94
CA SER A 83 -4.82 3.63 -7.72
C SER A 83 -5.16 2.74 -6.53
N VAL A 84 -4.15 2.38 -5.73
CA VAL A 84 -4.32 1.68 -4.46
C VAL A 84 -3.98 2.64 -3.35
N VAL A 85 -4.87 2.82 -2.37
CA VAL A 85 -4.59 3.63 -1.17
C VAL A 85 -4.36 2.68 0.00
N TYR A 86 -3.18 2.78 0.62
CA TYR A 86 -2.89 2.10 1.87
C TYR A 86 -3.29 3.01 3.02
N SER A 87 -4.30 2.61 3.79
CA SER A 87 -4.89 3.44 4.85
C SER A 87 -5.10 2.61 6.12
N GLY A 88 -5.02 3.24 7.29
CA GLY A 88 -5.42 2.61 8.55
C GLY A 88 -6.83 2.98 9.01
N ASP A 89 -7.64 3.60 8.16
CA ASP A 89 -9.06 3.90 8.42
C ASP A 89 -9.93 2.63 8.28
N THR A 90 -9.71 1.65 9.16
CA THR A 90 -10.36 0.31 9.10
C THR A 90 -11.83 0.33 9.51
N ASP A 91 -12.31 1.44 10.08
CA ASP A 91 -13.67 1.66 10.58
C ASP A 91 -14.64 2.24 9.53
N THR A 92 -14.20 2.36 8.27
CA THR A 92 -15.02 2.88 7.17
C THR A 92 -14.95 1.99 5.93
N THR A 93 -15.86 2.21 4.98
CA THR A 93 -15.85 1.53 3.69
C THR A 93 -15.31 2.44 2.60
N LYS A 94 -14.88 1.83 1.49
CA LYS A 94 -14.43 2.53 0.27
C LYS A 94 -15.47 3.54 -0.21
N GLU A 95 -16.74 3.16 -0.24
CA GLU A 95 -17.85 3.99 -0.72
C GLU A 95 -18.02 5.23 0.17
N LYS A 96 -18.01 5.03 1.50
CA LYS A 96 -18.08 6.14 2.47
C LYS A 96 -16.92 7.11 2.33
N ILE A 97 -15.70 6.61 2.07
CA ILE A 97 -14.54 7.48 1.82
C ILE A 97 -14.76 8.31 0.55
N ILE A 98 -15.18 7.68 -0.55
CA ILE A 98 -15.44 8.37 -1.83
C ILE A 98 -16.51 9.45 -1.65
N ASP A 99 -17.62 9.14 -0.98
CA ASP A 99 -18.70 10.09 -0.71
C ASP A 99 -18.19 11.27 0.11
N LYS A 100 -17.36 11.01 1.13
CA LYS A 100 -16.76 12.07 1.96
C LYS A 100 -15.80 12.94 1.15
N VAL A 101 -15.01 12.36 0.25
CA VAL A 101 -14.11 13.10 -0.65
C VAL A 101 -14.91 14.05 -1.54
N LYS A 102 -16.01 13.57 -2.14
CA LYS A 102 -16.91 14.42 -2.93
C LYS A 102 -17.52 15.52 -2.07
N ALA A 103 -18.06 15.21 -0.91
CA ALA A 103 -18.70 16.19 -0.03
C ALA A 103 -17.73 17.24 0.53
N ARG A 104 -16.47 16.87 0.81
CA ARG A 104 -15.48 17.76 1.45
C ARG A 104 -14.64 18.55 0.46
N PHE A 105 -14.28 17.95 -0.67
CA PHE A 105 -13.33 18.54 -1.61
C PHE A 105 -13.91 18.78 -3.00
N ASP A 106 -15.15 18.37 -3.26
CA ASP A 106 -15.79 18.38 -4.58
C ASP A 106 -15.01 17.60 -5.65
N ILE A 107 -14.29 16.56 -5.22
CA ILE A 107 -13.51 15.70 -6.10
C ILE A 107 -14.31 14.42 -6.40
N GLU A 108 -14.54 14.16 -7.68
CA GLU A 108 -15.15 12.91 -8.14
C GLU A 108 -14.07 11.86 -8.39
N LEU A 109 -14.29 10.66 -7.83
CA LEU A 109 -13.42 9.51 -7.95
C LEU A 109 -14.21 8.34 -8.54
N SER A 110 -13.62 7.67 -9.54
CA SER A 110 -14.18 6.44 -10.08
C SER A 110 -13.88 5.27 -9.14
N PRO A 111 -14.90 4.55 -8.63
CA PRO A 111 -14.68 3.37 -7.81
C PRO A 111 -13.99 2.22 -8.57
N LYS A 112 -14.09 2.20 -9.91
CA LYS A 112 -13.57 1.09 -10.74
C LYS A 112 -12.03 1.07 -10.85
N SER A 113 -11.38 2.21 -10.64
CA SER A 113 -9.91 2.36 -10.72
C SER A 113 -9.29 2.79 -9.40
N LEU A 114 -10.01 2.58 -8.29
CA LEU A 114 -9.56 2.88 -6.93
C LEU A 114 -9.76 1.66 -6.04
N TYR A 115 -8.72 1.26 -5.31
CA TYR A 115 -8.75 0.14 -4.39
C TYR A 115 -8.14 0.55 -3.05
N PHE A 116 -8.60 -0.04 -1.95
CA PHE A 116 -8.09 0.24 -0.61
C PHE A 116 -7.44 -0.99 -0.01
N VAL A 117 -6.25 -0.81 0.54
CA VAL A 117 -5.60 -1.77 1.43
C VAL A 117 -5.66 -1.18 2.84
N PHE A 118 -6.52 -1.76 3.66
CA PHE A 118 -6.68 -1.35 5.05
C PHE A 118 -5.59 -2.01 5.91
N LEU A 119 -4.88 -1.20 6.69
CA LEU A 119 -3.75 -1.57 7.55
C LEU A 119 -4.19 -1.56 9.00
N GLU A 120 -3.91 -2.62 9.74
CA GLU A 120 -4.32 -2.79 11.14
C GLU A 120 -3.35 -2.08 12.10
N SER A 121 -2.12 -1.82 11.66
CA SER A 121 -1.04 -1.37 12.54
C SER A 121 -0.86 0.14 12.60
N ARG A 122 -1.87 0.92 12.17
CA ARG A 122 -1.81 2.40 12.22
C ARG A 122 -1.51 2.94 13.61
N HIS A 123 -2.01 2.28 14.65
CA HIS A 123 -1.75 2.66 16.03
C HIS A 123 -0.24 2.79 16.34
N LEU A 124 0.65 2.08 15.64
CA LEU A 124 2.11 2.19 15.84
C LEU A 124 2.69 3.56 15.45
N VAL A 125 1.98 4.37 14.66
CA VAL A 125 2.39 5.74 14.33
C VAL A 125 1.65 6.80 15.17
N GLU A 126 0.77 6.38 16.08
CA GLU A 126 0.08 7.27 17.02
C GLU A 126 0.99 7.56 18.23
N ASP A 127 0.88 8.76 18.77
CA ASP A 127 1.66 9.21 19.93
C ASP A 127 1.28 8.44 21.21
N SER A 128 -0.01 8.11 21.35
CA SER A 128 -0.60 7.32 22.43
C SER A 128 0.07 5.96 22.65
N THR A 129 0.59 5.33 21.58
CA THR A 129 1.29 4.04 21.63
C THR A 129 2.65 4.14 22.29
N TRP A 130 3.28 5.30 22.27
CA TRP A 130 4.68 5.50 22.70
C TRP A 130 4.75 6.51 23.86
N PRO A 131 4.48 6.10 25.11
CA PRO A 131 4.49 7.00 26.27
C PRO A 131 5.89 7.56 26.59
N ARG A 132 6.95 6.97 26.02
CA ARG A 132 8.34 7.44 26.09
C ARG A 132 9.00 7.26 24.74
N PHE A 133 9.95 8.12 24.41
CA PHE A 133 10.67 8.11 23.13
C PHE A 133 9.74 8.14 21.90
N THR A 134 8.68 8.94 21.96
CA THR A 134 7.59 8.98 20.96
C THR A 134 8.08 9.07 19.53
N LEU A 135 9.04 9.97 19.24
CA LEU A 135 9.57 10.12 17.88
C LEU A 135 10.31 8.87 17.37
N LEU A 136 11.09 8.20 18.23
CA LEU A 136 11.76 6.94 17.88
C LEU A 136 10.74 5.83 17.66
N GLY A 137 9.76 5.74 18.55
CA GLY A 137 8.65 4.79 18.47
C GLY A 137 7.87 4.93 17.17
N GLN A 138 7.40 6.15 16.87
CA GLN A 138 6.69 6.45 15.62
C GLN A 138 7.55 6.18 14.38
N SER A 139 8.86 6.45 14.43
CA SER A 139 9.77 6.12 13.32
C SER A 139 9.87 4.61 13.08
N LEU A 140 9.90 3.80 14.13
CA LEU A 140 9.86 2.33 14.01
C LEU A 140 8.48 1.84 13.56
N GLY A 141 7.43 2.44 14.10
CA GLY A 141 6.05 2.17 13.71
C GLY A 141 5.80 2.47 12.23
N SER A 142 6.35 3.55 11.69
CA SER A 142 6.20 3.87 10.26
C SER A 142 6.92 2.86 9.37
N MET A 143 8.11 2.40 9.78
CA MET A 143 8.80 1.32 9.06
C MET A 143 7.98 0.03 9.05
N TYR A 144 7.38 -0.33 10.19
CA TYR A 144 6.53 -1.51 10.30
C TYR A 144 5.26 -1.37 9.45
N LEU A 145 4.61 -0.20 9.46
CA LEU A 145 3.39 0.05 8.71
C LEU A 145 3.62 -0.02 7.19
N VAL A 146 4.75 0.48 6.71
CA VAL A 146 5.16 0.30 5.30
C VAL A 146 5.45 -1.17 5.00
N TRP A 147 6.08 -1.90 5.92
CA TRP A 147 6.30 -3.33 5.76
C TRP A 147 4.99 -4.14 5.71
N GLU A 148 3.99 -3.77 6.52
CA GLU A 148 2.64 -4.33 6.47
C GLU A 148 2.01 -4.10 5.09
N ALA A 149 2.03 -2.86 4.60
CA ALA A 149 1.53 -2.49 3.28
C ALA A 149 2.18 -3.32 2.16
N MET A 150 3.52 -3.41 2.17
CA MET A 150 4.29 -4.15 1.17
C MET A 150 4.13 -5.67 1.27
N SER A 151 3.76 -6.19 2.44
CA SER A 151 3.47 -7.61 2.63
C SER A 151 2.11 -8.00 2.06
N ILE A 152 1.17 -7.04 1.97
CA ILE A 152 -0.16 -7.23 1.39
C ILE A 152 -0.12 -7.02 -0.12
N LEU A 153 0.35 -5.87 -0.62
CA LEU A 153 0.38 -5.62 -2.05
C LEU A 153 1.58 -4.74 -2.39
N ILE A 154 2.39 -5.18 -3.33
CA ILE A 154 3.51 -4.41 -3.87
C ILE A 154 3.05 -3.81 -5.21
N PRO A 155 2.93 -2.47 -5.29
CA PRO A 155 2.49 -1.78 -6.50
C PRO A 155 3.63 -1.69 -7.53
N ASP A 156 3.33 -1.21 -8.73
CA ASP A 156 4.35 -0.91 -9.75
C ASP A 156 5.10 0.39 -9.42
N LEU A 157 4.43 1.34 -8.78
CA LEU A 157 4.99 2.59 -8.24
C LEU A 157 4.40 2.84 -6.84
N PHE A 158 5.25 3.16 -5.87
CA PHE A 158 4.82 3.52 -4.51
C PHE A 158 5.16 4.98 -4.23
N ILE A 159 4.17 5.73 -3.75
CA ILE A 159 4.22 7.17 -3.45
C ILE A 159 3.86 7.36 -1.97
#